data_AF-A0A545AHA1-F1
#
_entry.id   AF-A0A545AHA1-F1
#
_cell.length_a   1.000
_cell.length_b   1.000
_cell.length_c   1.000
_cell.angle_alpha   90.00
_cell.angle_beta   90.00
_cell.angle_gamma   90.00
#
_symmetry.space_group_name_H-M   'P 1'
#
loop_
_entity.id
_entity.type
_entity.pdbx_description
1 polymer ?
#
loop_
_entity_poly.entity_id
_entity_poly.type
_entity_poly.pdbx_seq_one_letter_code
_entity_poly.pdbx_strand_id
1 'polypeptide(L)'
;MRPVLRRRTLVLLVAAVVVVLLGAVAAVVALNRSPELAFPSAPDRAATAHAVIRPSASQDDLDGALLDFYRSWKDEYVVDDCGDGTLQVHSPDAKYPYVAEAQGYGLVITAMMSPADLDAKDTFDGLLAYVLAHPSTRTPDLMAAEQNKDCEDRAGGDSATDGDLDIAYGLLLADKLWGSDGDQDYRGLALKRIRAIKNKTVSPATDLMLLGDWSTPANPTLYATTRTSDWMPYYFRVFAEVTGDRSWTSIREAHQRAVADLQGDDDTGLLPDFAHTTGDGLEPVTGKVLETANDGDYSFNACRTPWRLGTDAILTGDAGSVAAARTVDAWFRTSTGGDPGKVGSGYRLDGTRENAGPENAFWAPLAVSAMADPGAQQWLDRLWTKLADNDVESGNYFGDTIQLQVMTLVAGRYLPL
;
A
#
# COMPACT_ATOMS: atom_id res chain seq x y z
N MET A 1 -83.36 15.68 -9.83
CA MET A 1 -82.02 15.65 -10.47
C MET A 1 -80.96 15.58 -9.37
N ARG A 2 -80.07 14.56 -9.41
CA ARG A 2 -78.86 14.41 -8.56
C ARG A 2 -77.82 15.50 -8.94
N PRO A 3 -76.84 15.90 -8.06
CA PRO A 3 -75.75 15.01 -7.59
C PRO A 3 -75.28 15.28 -6.13
N VAL A 4 -75.09 14.29 -5.24
CA VAL A 4 -73.97 13.33 -5.10
C VAL A 4 -72.69 13.70 -5.85
N LEU A 5 -71.93 14.70 -5.39
CA LEU A 5 -70.53 14.90 -5.79
C LEU A 5 -69.84 15.82 -4.77
N ARG A 6 -69.17 15.29 -3.74
CA ARG A 6 -68.17 16.06 -2.95
C ARG A 6 -67.27 15.27 -2.00
N ARG A 7 -67.56 14.00 -1.69
CA ARG A 7 -66.70 13.19 -0.80
C ARG A 7 -65.63 12.32 -1.50
N ARG A 8 -65.78 12.01 -2.80
CA ARG A 8 -64.78 11.18 -3.52
C ARG A 8 -63.54 11.97 -3.95
N THR A 9 -63.66 13.27 -4.19
CA THR A 9 -62.56 14.10 -4.71
C THR A 9 -61.49 14.41 -3.66
N LEU A 10 -61.87 14.51 -2.37
CA LEU A 10 -60.92 14.83 -1.30
C LEU A 10 -60.06 13.63 -0.89
N VAL A 11 -60.62 12.42 -0.91
CA VAL A 11 -59.88 11.17 -0.59
C VAL A 11 -58.88 10.83 -1.70
N LEU A 12 -59.23 11.09 -2.96
CA LEU A 12 -58.32 10.91 -4.10
C LEU A 12 -57.17 11.94 -4.10
N LEU A 13 -57.41 13.17 -3.64
CA LEU A 13 -56.34 14.18 -3.55
C LEU A 13 -55.32 13.87 -2.45
N VAL A 14 -55.78 13.40 -1.27
CA VAL A 14 -54.87 13.02 -0.17
C VAL A 14 -54.09 11.76 -0.51
N ALA A 15 -54.72 10.77 -1.17
CA ALA A 15 -54.02 9.57 -1.64
C ALA A 15 -52.98 9.89 -2.73
N ALA A 16 -53.28 10.82 -3.66
CA ALA A 16 -52.33 11.24 -4.69
C ALA A 16 -51.12 11.99 -4.12
N VAL A 17 -51.33 12.86 -3.12
CA VAL A 17 -50.24 13.61 -2.47
C VAL A 17 -49.34 12.69 -1.65
N VAL A 18 -49.89 11.68 -0.96
CA VAL A 18 -49.11 10.68 -0.21
C VAL A 18 -48.28 9.77 -1.14
N VAL A 19 -48.80 9.39 -2.31
CA VAL A 19 -48.06 8.59 -3.31
C VAL A 19 -46.93 9.41 -3.96
N VAL A 20 -47.14 10.70 -4.20
CA VAL A 20 -46.09 11.60 -4.74
C VAL A 20 -44.99 11.84 -3.69
N LEU A 21 -45.33 12.00 -2.41
CA LEU A 21 -44.36 12.13 -1.32
C LEU A 21 -43.58 10.82 -1.06
N LEU A 22 -44.23 9.65 -1.12
CA LEU A 22 -43.55 8.35 -1.00
C LEU A 22 -42.65 8.06 -2.22
N GLY A 23 -43.05 8.47 -3.42
CA GLY A 23 -42.22 8.38 -4.63
C GLY A 23 -41.02 9.31 -4.61
N ALA A 24 -41.15 10.52 -4.06
CA ALA A 24 -40.04 11.45 -3.88
C ALA A 24 -39.05 10.97 -2.80
N VAL A 25 -39.54 10.38 -1.70
CA VAL A 25 -38.67 9.77 -0.67
C VAL A 25 -37.96 8.53 -1.22
N ALA A 26 -38.62 7.68 -2.00
CA ALA A 26 -37.98 6.53 -2.64
C ALA A 26 -36.95 6.95 -3.72
N ALA A 27 -37.19 8.04 -4.45
CA ALA A 27 -36.23 8.60 -5.40
C ALA A 27 -35.03 9.23 -4.68
N VAL A 28 -35.23 9.93 -3.57
CA VAL A 28 -34.13 10.50 -2.76
C VAL A 28 -33.31 9.40 -2.05
N VAL A 29 -33.94 8.30 -1.64
CA VAL A 29 -33.23 7.13 -1.06
C VAL A 29 -32.48 6.32 -2.14
N ALA A 30 -32.94 6.33 -3.40
CA ALA A 30 -32.23 5.71 -4.51
C ALA A 30 -31.04 6.53 -5.03
N LEU A 31 -31.05 7.86 -4.86
CA LEU A 31 -29.93 8.74 -5.20
C LEU A 31 -28.80 8.78 -4.15
N ASN A 32 -29.00 8.14 -2.98
CA ASN A 32 -28.03 8.14 -1.89
C ASN A 32 -27.46 6.74 -1.58
N ARG A 33 -27.61 5.78 -2.50
CA ARG A 33 -26.76 4.58 -2.46
C ARG A 33 -25.43 4.98 -3.08
N SER A 34 -24.37 4.97 -2.28
CA SER A 34 -23.01 4.89 -2.81
C SER A 34 -23.01 3.83 -3.91
N PRO A 35 -22.39 4.07 -5.07
CA PRO A 35 -22.37 3.09 -6.15
C PRO A 35 -21.94 1.72 -5.59
N GLU A 36 -22.70 0.69 -5.92
CA GLU A 36 -22.38 -0.67 -5.47
C GLU A 36 -21.03 -1.05 -6.07
N LEU A 37 -20.00 -1.16 -5.22
CA LEU A 37 -18.64 -1.53 -5.63
C LEU A 37 -18.69 -2.89 -6.34
N ALA A 38 -18.22 -2.95 -7.59
CA ALA A 38 -18.21 -4.19 -8.36
C ALA A 38 -17.16 -4.15 -9.47
N PHE A 39 -16.32 -5.18 -9.56
CA PHE A 39 -15.38 -5.30 -10.66
C PHE A 39 -16.13 -5.63 -11.98
N PRO A 40 -15.92 -4.86 -13.07
CA PRO A 40 -16.68 -4.98 -14.31
C PRO A 40 -16.24 -6.18 -15.17
N SER A 41 -15.11 -6.80 -14.84
CA SER A 41 -14.53 -7.92 -15.58
C SER A 41 -13.91 -8.94 -14.64
N ALA A 42 -13.69 -10.16 -15.15
CA ALA A 42 -12.82 -11.13 -14.51
C ALA A 42 -11.40 -10.54 -14.30
N PRO A 43 -10.67 -11.01 -13.29
CA PRO A 43 -9.30 -10.57 -13.07
C PRO A 43 -8.41 -10.99 -14.23
N ASP A 44 -7.47 -10.14 -14.59
CA ASP A 44 -6.48 -10.48 -15.60
C ASP A 44 -5.45 -11.43 -14.96
N ARG A 45 -5.54 -12.72 -15.27
CA ARG A 45 -4.56 -13.70 -14.77
C ARG A 45 -3.15 -13.44 -15.30
N ALA A 46 -3.00 -12.71 -16.42
CA ALA A 46 -1.70 -12.26 -16.89
C ALA A 46 -1.10 -11.18 -15.98
N ALA A 47 -1.92 -10.49 -15.17
CA ALA A 47 -1.45 -9.47 -14.25
C ALA A 47 -0.54 -10.02 -13.16
N THR A 48 -0.69 -11.28 -12.77
CA THR A 48 0.22 -12.02 -11.87
C THR A 48 0.71 -13.30 -12.54
N ALA A 49 1.23 -13.16 -13.77
CA ALA A 49 1.60 -14.29 -14.63
C ALA A 49 2.65 -15.24 -14.03
N HIS A 50 3.44 -14.78 -13.05
CA HIS A 50 4.48 -15.57 -12.40
C HIS A 50 4.11 -16.04 -10.99
N ALA A 51 2.89 -15.76 -10.53
CA ALA A 51 2.31 -16.45 -9.37
C ALA A 51 2.15 -17.94 -9.71
N VAL A 52 2.88 -18.81 -9.00
CA VAL A 52 2.87 -20.25 -9.25
C VAL A 52 1.69 -20.95 -8.58
N ILE A 53 1.09 -20.30 -7.56
CA ILE A 53 -0.15 -20.71 -6.89
C ILE A 53 -1.03 -19.49 -6.62
N ARG A 54 -2.31 -19.74 -6.32
CA ARG A 54 -3.34 -18.73 -5.97
C ARG A 54 -4.24 -19.33 -4.88
N PRO A 55 -4.98 -18.51 -4.09
CA PRO A 55 -5.94 -19.07 -3.14
C PRO A 55 -6.94 -20.02 -3.83
N SER A 56 -7.31 -21.09 -3.13
CA SER A 56 -8.27 -22.09 -3.63
C SER A 56 -9.72 -21.59 -3.63
N ALA A 57 -10.02 -20.47 -2.98
CA ALA A 57 -11.34 -19.85 -2.95
C ALA A 57 -11.81 -19.41 -4.35
N SER A 58 -13.13 -19.27 -4.54
CA SER A 58 -13.67 -18.83 -5.81
C SER A 58 -13.34 -17.35 -6.05
N GLN A 59 -13.23 -16.93 -7.32
CA GLN A 59 -12.92 -15.53 -7.61
C GLN A 59 -13.97 -14.57 -7.05
N ASP A 60 -15.26 -14.97 -7.04
CA ASP A 60 -16.34 -14.17 -6.47
C ASP A 60 -16.14 -13.98 -4.96
N ASP A 61 -15.66 -15.00 -4.23
CA ASP A 61 -15.32 -14.88 -2.81
C ASP A 61 -14.09 -13.97 -2.60
N LEU A 62 -13.08 -14.07 -3.48
CA LEU A 62 -11.89 -13.22 -3.44
C LEU A 62 -12.26 -11.74 -3.63
N ASP A 63 -13.07 -11.47 -4.66
CA ASP A 63 -13.51 -10.13 -5.00
C ASP A 63 -14.44 -9.57 -3.93
N GLY A 64 -15.39 -10.37 -3.43
CA GLY A 64 -16.31 -9.95 -2.36
C GLY A 64 -15.56 -9.51 -1.11
N ALA A 65 -14.63 -10.33 -0.61
CA ALA A 65 -13.84 -10.00 0.58
C ALA A 65 -12.95 -8.75 0.36
N LEU A 66 -12.33 -8.61 -0.81
CA LEU A 66 -11.54 -7.42 -1.15
C LEU A 66 -12.40 -6.15 -1.18
N LEU A 67 -13.59 -6.20 -1.79
CA LEU A 67 -14.48 -5.05 -1.90
C LEU A 67 -15.07 -4.64 -0.55
N ASP A 68 -15.41 -5.61 0.30
CA ASP A 68 -15.90 -5.33 1.65
C ASP A 68 -14.80 -4.74 2.54
N PHE A 69 -13.58 -5.27 2.47
CA PHE A 69 -12.44 -4.70 3.20
C PHE A 69 -12.08 -3.30 2.69
N TYR A 70 -12.07 -3.09 1.37
CA TYR A 70 -11.83 -1.76 0.77
C TYR A 70 -12.88 -0.73 1.20
N ARG A 71 -14.16 -1.10 1.21
CA ARG A 71 -15.24 -0.20 1.65
C ARG A 71 -15.00 0.25 3.09
N SER A 72 -14.74 -0.70 3.99
CA SER A 72 -14.46 -0.39 5.40
C SER A 72 -13.19 0.45 5.58
N TRP A 73 -12.14 0.15 4.82
CA TRP A 73 -10.88 0.92 4.85
C TRP A 73 -11.10 2.36 4.35
N LYS A 74 -11.84 2.54 3.25
CA LYS A 74 -12.13 3.86 2.68
C LYS A 74 -12.96 4.70 3.66
N ASP A 75 -14.01 4.10 4.23
CA ASP A 75 -14.90 4.78 5.18
C ASP A 75 -14.18 5.18 6.48
N GLU A 76 -13.20 4.38 6.94
CA GLU A 76 -12.47 4.64 8.18
C GLU A 76 -11.32 5.65 7.98
N TYR A 77 -10.53 5.48 6.92
CA TYR A 77 -9.25 6.16 6.80
C TYR A 77 -9.23 7.31 5.80
N VAL A 78 -10.15 7.38 4.82
CA VAL A 78 -10.18 8.52 3.89
C VAL A 78 -11.05 9.63 4.44
N VAL A 79 -10.43 10.75 4.81
CA VAL A 79 -11.07 11.90 5.49
C VAL A 79 -10.92 13.20 4.70
N ASP A 80 -11.79 14.17 5.00
CA ASP A 80 -11.76 15.57 4.51
C ASP A 80 -11.61 16.50 5.72
N ASP A 81 -10.47 16.42 6.38
CA ASP A 81 -10.20 17.16 7.62
C ASP A 81 -9.48 18.50 7.34
N CYS A 82 -8.83 18.61 6.19
CA CYS A 82 -7.98 19.76 5.82
C CYS A 82 -8.67 20.81 4.95
N GLY A 83 -9.87 20.54 4.43
CA GLY A 83 -10.63 21.47 3.59
C GLY A 83 -10.01 21.70 2.21
N ASP A 84 -10.47 22.76 1.52
CA ASP A 84 -10.04 23.17 0.17
C ASP A 84 -10.15 22.08 -0.91
N GLY A 85 -11.03 21.10 -0.72
CA GLY A 85 -11.25 19.98 -1.65
C GLY A 85 -10.13 18.94 -1.60
N THR A 86 -9.34 18.91 -0.53
CA THR A 86 -8.31 17.89 -0.30
C THR A 86 -8.88 16.72 0.49
N LEU A 87 -8.36 15.51 0.24
CA LEU A 87 -8.62 14.33 1.06
C LEU A 87 -7.32 13.84 1.67
N GLN A 88 -7.40 13.13 2.79
CA GLN A 88 -6.26 12.57 3.50
C GLN A 88 -6.53 11.10 3.82
N VAL A 89 -5.48 10.29 3.82
CA VAL A 89 -5.48 9.03 4.55
C VAL A 89 -5.05 9.29 5.99
N HIS A 90 -5.97 9.09 6.93
CA HIS A 90 -5.76 9.23 8.36
C HIS A 90 -5.02 8.00 8.93
N SER A 91 -3.93 8.24 9.65
CA SER A 91 -3.07 7.23 10.28
C SER A 91 -3.01 7.45 11.81
N PRO A 92 -4.04 7.01 12.57
CA PRO A 92 -4.17 7.29 14.00
C PRO A 92 -3.13 6.61 14.90
N ASP A 93 -2.47 5.57 14.40
CA ASP A 93 -1.39 4.82 15.04
C ASP A 93 0.01 5.41 14.75
N ALA A 94 0.10 6.42 13.89
CA ALA A 94 1.32 7.20 13.67
C ALA A 94 1.48 8.33 14.70
N LYS A 95 2.70 8.85 14.82
CA LYS A 95 3.01 9.98 15.72
C LYS A 95 2.22 11.24 15.37
N TYR A 96 2.03 11.47 14.07
CA TYR A 96 1.16 12.51 13.53
C TYR A 96 0.12 11.83 12.62
N PRO A 97 -1.12 12.37 12.56
CA PRO A 97 -2.25 11.68 11.95
C PRO A 97 -2.19 11.58 10.43
N TYR A 98 -1.26 12.29 9.78
CA TYR A 98 -1.05 12.23 8.35
C TYR A 98 0.44 12.08 8.07
N VAL A 99 0.79 10.99 7.39
CA VAL A 99 2.16 10.70 6.97
C VAL A 99 2.23 10.46 5.47
N ALA A 100 3.36 10.76 4.85
CA ALA A 100 3.56 10.58 3.41
C ALA A 100 3.38 9.11 2.97
N GLU A 101 3.74 8.15 3.84
CA GLU A 101 3.46 6.72 3.62
C GLU A 101 1.96 6.47 3.38
N ALA A 102 1.11 6.98 4.27
CA ALA A 102 -0.34 6.82 4.19
C ALA A 102 -0.93 7.44 2.94
N GLN A 103 -0.45 8.62 2.56
CA GLN A 103 -0.92 9.26 1.34
C GLN A 103 -0.48 8.48 0.09
N GLY A 104 0.76 7.98 0.07
CA GLY A 104 1.25 7.09 -0.98
C GLY A 104 0.42 5.82 -1.11
N TYR A 105 0.12 5.15 0.00
CA TYR A 105 -0.74 3.96 0.01
C TYR A 105 -2.15 4.30 -0.49
N GLY A 106 -2.73 5.42 -0.05
CA GLY A 106 -4.02 5.89 -0.51
C GLY A 106 -4.09 6.08 -2.03
N LEU A 107 -3.08 6.72 -2.63
CA LEU A 107 -3.02 6.90 -4.08
C LEU A 107 -2.93 5.56 -4.82
N VAL A 108 -2.11 4.62 -4.34
CA VAL A 108 -1.99 3.28 -4.95
C VAL A 108 -3.31 2.52 -4.83
N ILE A 109 -3.90 2.46 -3.64
CA ILE A 109 -5.15 1.75 -3.37
C ILE A 109 -6.30 2.32 -4.20
N THR A 110 -6.50 3.64 -4.18
CA THR A 110 -7.60 4.29 -4.92
C THR A 110 -7.49 4.06 -6.42
N ALA A 111 -6.28 4.15 -6.99
CA ALA A 111 -6.06 3.82 -8.39
C ALA A 111 -6.36 2.34 -8.68
N MET A 112 -5.86 1.41 -7.85
CA MET A 112 -6.07 -0.04 -8.00
C MET A 112 -7.55 -0.45 -7.91
N MET A 113 -8.33 0.23 -7.06
CA MET A 113 -9.74 -0.05 -6.85
C MET A 113 -10.66 0.68 -7.83
N SER A 114 -10.13 1.60 -8.65
CA SER A 114 -10.91 2.38 -9.63
C SER A 114 -11.73 1.57 -10.65
N PRO A 115 -11.39 0.32 -11.02
CA PRO A 115 -12.30 -0.48 -11.83
C PRO A 115 -13.61 -0.80 -11.11
N ALA A 116 -13.61 -0.90 -9.78
CA ALA A 116 -14.78 -1.21 -8.97
C ALA A 116 -15.44 0.00 -8.29
N ASP A 117 -14.68 1.06 -8.02
CA ASP A 117 -15.14 2.30 -7.38
C ASP A 117 -15.21 3.44 -8.39
N LEU A 118 -16.44 3.87 -8.71
CA LEU A 118 -16.69 4.95 -9.67
C LEU A 118 -16.24 6.32 -9.15
N ASP A 119 -16.11 6.49 -7.84
CA ASP A 119 -15.68 7.74 -7.20
C ASP A 119 -14.15 7.73 -6.93
N ALA A 120 -13.44 6.68 -7.37
CA ALA A 120 -12.00 6.52 -7.12
C ALA A 120 -11.16 7.66 -7.71
N LYS A 121 -11.54 8.20 -8.87
CA LYS A 121 -10.81 9.31 -9.48
C LYS A 121 -10.89 10.58 -8.64
N ASP A 122 -12.09 10.93 -8.17
CA ASP A 122 -12.30 12.09 -7.32
C ASP A 122 -11.59 11.91 -5.98
N THR A 123 -11.63 10.68 -5.44
CA THR A 123 -10.88 10.33 -4.23
C THR A 123 -9.37 10.50 -4.42
N PHE A 124 -8.83 9.96 -5.52
CA PHE A 124 -7.42 10.07 -5.87
C PHE A 124 -6.98 11.53 -6.06
N ASP A 125 -7.78 12.33 -6.78
CA ASP A 125 -7.46 13.73 -7.04
C ASP A 125 -7.48 14.57 -5.76
N GLY A 126 -8.40 14.27 -4.83
CA GLY A 126 -8.43 14.89 -3.49
C GLY A 126 -7.19 14.55 -2.67
N LEU A 127 -6.78 13.27 -2.65
CA LEU A 127 -5.54 12.82 -2.00
C LEU A 127 -4.31 13.47 -2.65
N LEU A 128 -4.27 13.54 -3.99
CA LEU A 128 -3.18 14.16 -4.72
C LEU A 128 -3.10 15.67 -4.43
N ALA A 129 -4.23 16.36 -4.35
CA ALA A 129 -4.26 17.77 -3.97
C ALA A 129 -3.63 18.00 -2.59
N TYR A 130 -3.91 17.12 -1.61
CA TYR A 130 -3.25 17.15 -0.31
C TYR A 130 -1.74 16.93 -0.43
N VAL A 131 -1.30 15.91 -1.18
CA VAL A 131 0.13 15.62 -1.41
C VAL A 131 0.86 16.81 -2.02
N LEU A 132 0.25 17.49 -2.99
CA LEU A 132 0.83 18.64 -3.69
C LEU A 132 0.84 19.92 -2.83
N ALA A 133 -0.01 20.01 -1.82
CA ALA A 133 -0.04 21.11 -0.86
C ALA A 133 1.07 21.03 0.22
N HIS A 134 1.71 19.86 0.36
CA HIS A 134 2.72 19.59 1.40
C HIS A 134 4.08 19.20 0.79
N PRO A 135 4.74 20.08 0.02
CA PRO A 135 6.04 19.80 -0.55
C PRO A 135 7.10 19.70 0.54
N SER A 136 8.07 18.78 0.38
CA SER A 136 9.27 18.78 1.22
C SER A 136 9.98 20.13 1.13
N THR A 137 10.40 20.66 2.28
CA THR A 137 11.13 21.93 2.37
C THR A 137 12.51 21.86 1.73
N ARG A 138 13.07 20.66 1.54
CA ARG A 138 14.36 20.44 0.87
C ARG A 138 14.21 20.16 -0.61
N THR A 139 13.17 19.44 -1.00
CA THR A 139 12.94 18.98 -2.36
C THR A 139 11.45 19.15 -2.71
N PRO A 140 11.03 20.27 -3.31
CA PRO A 140 9.61 20.56 -3.50
C PRO A 140 8.81 19.60 -4.40
N ASP A 141 9.50 18.73 -5.15
CA ASP A 141 8.88 17.66 -5.95
C ASP A 141 8.62 16.37 -5.13
N LEU A 142 9.03 16.34 -3.86
CA LEU A 142 8.77 15.29 -2.87
C LEU A 142 7.76 15.78 -1.83
N MET A 143 7.16 14.87 -1.05
CA MET A 143 6.20 15.23 -0.01
C MET A 143 6.86 15.36 1.36
N ALA A 144 6.46 16.33 2.17
CA ALA A 144 6.82 16.38 3.59
C ALA A 144 6.26 15.15 4.34
N ALA A 145 7.09 14.52 5.17
CA ALA A 145 6.82 13.19 5.70
C ALA A 145 5.68 13.11 6.72
N GLU A 146 5.43 14.19 7.48
CA GLU A 146 4.48 14.18 8.60
C GLU A 146 3.73 15.52 8.71
N GLN A 147 2.40 15.49 8.85
CA GLN A 147 1.54 16.66 9.12
C GLN A 147 0.67 16.44 10.37
N ASN A 148 0.47 17.49 11.16
CA ASN A 148 -0.42 17.42 12.32
C ASN A 148 -1.91 17.46 11.90
N LYS A 149 -2.81 17.34 12.88
CA LYS A 149 -4.27 17.44 12.69
C LYS A 149 -4.78 18.76 12.11
N ASP A 150 -3.95 19.80 12.13
CA ASP A 150 -4.27 21.11 11.56
C ASP A 150 -3.70 21.24 10.13
N CYS A 151 -3.22 20.12 9.57
CA CYS A 151 -2.68 20.00 8.22
C CYS A 151 -1.47 20.89 8.00
N GLU A 152 -0.63 21.01 9.02
CA GLU A 152 0.62 21.74 8.96
C GLU A 152 1.78 20.75 9.01
N ASP A 153 2.78 20.94 8.14
CA ASP A 153 4.01 20.15 8.14
C ASP A 153 4.70 20.17 9.51
N ARG A 154 5.23 19.02 9.90
CA ARG A 154 5.95 18.79 11.15
C ARG A 154 7.26 18.05 10.91
N ALA A 155 7.99 17.87 12.01
CA ALA A 155 9.23 17.08 12.05
C ALA A 155 10.31 17.49 11.02
N GLY A 156 10.38 18.78 10.69
CA GLY A 156 11.35 19.33 9.74
C GLY A 156 10.80 19.58 8.34
N GLY A 157 9.64 18.99 8.00
CA GLY A 157 9.06 19.12 6.66
C GLY A 157 9.95 18.50 5.58
N ASP A 158 10.80 17.53 5.95
CA ASP A 158 11.63 16.76 5.03
C ASP A 158 10.84 15.53 4.52
N SER A 159 11.35 14.82 3.51
CA SER A 159 10.63 13.68 2.91
C SER A 159 10.90 12.32 3.56
N ALA A 160 10.05 11.33 3.25
CA ALA A 160 10.25 9.92 3.55
C ALA A 160 10.20 9.11 2.25
N THR A 161 11.25 8.32 1.99
CA THR A 161 11.47 7.71 0.67
C THR A 161 10.37 6.77 0.24
N ASP A 162 9.85 5.91 1.12
CA ASP A 162 8.76 4.99 0.83
C ASP A 162 7.47 5.70 0.41
N GLY A 163 7.08 6.75 1.14
CA GLY A 163 5.93 7.58 0.76
C GLY A 163 6.09 8.15 -0.65
N ASP A 164 7.26 8.71 -0.97
CA ASP A 164 7.52 9.25 -2.31
C ASP A 164 7.53 8.16 -3.41
N LEU A 165 8.03 6.96 -3.12
CA LEU A 165 8.01 5.82 -4.04
C LEU A 165 6.57 5.40 -4.37
N ASP A 166 5.71 5.25 -3.37
CA ASP A 166 4.30 4.88 -3.56
C ASP A 166 3.51 6.02 -4.23
N ILE A 167 3.76 7.30 -3.91
CA ILE A 167 3.14 8.44 -4.61
C ILE A 167 3.52 8.44 -6.10
N ALA A 168 4.80 8.23 -6.41
CA ALA A 168 5.26 8.17 -7.80
C ALA A 168 4.62 6.99 -8.56
N TYR A 169 4.50 5.83 -7.92
CA TYR A 169 3.82 4.67 -8.51
C TYR A 169 2.31 4.91 -8.70
N GLY A 170 1.63 5.48 -7.71
CA GLY A 170 0.22 5.87 -7.78
C GLY A 170 -0.08 6.83 -8.93
N LEU A 171 0.78 7.83 -9.14
CA LEU A 171 0.67 8.76 -10.28
C LEU A 171 0.82 8.05 -11.64
N LEU A 172 1.68 7.03 -11.74
CA LEU A 172 1.79 6.25 -12.99
C LEU A 172 0.57 5.35 -13.22
N LEU A 173 -0.04 4.81 -12.16
CA LEU A 173 -1.32 4.11 -12.27
C LEU A 173 -2.42 5.05 -12.76
N ALA A 174 -2.49 6.27 -12.21
CA ALA A 174 -3.43 7.29 -12.64
C ALA A 174 -3.24 7.68 -14.12
N ASP A 175 -2.00 7.84 -14.60
CA ASP A 175 -1.71 8.05 -16.04
C ASP A 175 -2.26 6.90 -16.89
N LYS A 176 -2.05 5.64 -16.47
CA LYS A 176 -2.57 4.48 -17.19
C LYS A 176 -4.09 4.40 -17.21
N LEU A 177 -4.74 4.78 -16.11
CA LEU A 177 -6.20 4.64 -15.92
C LEU A 177 -7.00 5.79 -16.52
N TRP A 178 -6.52 7.03 -16.35
CA TRP A 178 -7.28 8.24 -16.66
C TRP A 178 -6.58 9.15 -17.69
N GLY A 179 -5.32 8.86 -18.05
CA GLY A 179 -4.52 9.70 -18.94
C GLY A 179 -4.10 11.02 -18.30
N SER A 180 -3.20 11.74 -18.98
CA SER A 180 -2.59 12.99 -18.46
C SER A 180 -2.90 14.23 -19.29
N ASP A 181 -3.91 14.17 -20.17
CA ASP A 181 -4.34 15.30 -21.01
C ASP A 181 -5.48 16.12 -20.36
N GLY A 182 -5.94 15.72 -19.17
CA GLY A 182 -7.03 16.36 -18.42
C GLY A 182 -6.55 17.47 -17.47
N ASP A 183 -7.32 17.70 -16.41
CA ASP A 183 -7.02 18.74 -15.41
C ASP A 183 -5.74 18.45 -14.59
N GLN A 184 -5.35 17.17 -14.50
CA GLN A 184 -4.15 16.71 -13.81
C GLN A 184 -3.19 16.04 -14.81
N ASP A 185 -1.95 16.52 -14.86
CA ASP A 185 -0.86 15.89 -15.62
C ASP A 185 -0.17 14.83 -14.75
N TYR A 186 -0.84 13.68 -14.54
CA TYR A 186 -0.32 12.62 -13.67
C TYR A 186 1.06 12.12 -14.12
N ARG A 187 1.28 11.96 -15.42
CA ARG A 187 2.55 11.56 -16.00
C ARG A 187 3.65 12.58 -15.70
N GLY A 188 3.39 13.86 -15.93
CA GLY A 188 4.35 14.92 -15.66
C GLY A 188 4.71 15.00 -14.18
N LEU A 189 3.72 14.85 -13.29
CA LEU A 189 3.93 14.77 -11.84
C LEU A 189 4.76 13.54 -11.46
N ALA A 190 4.45 12.36 -12.00
CA ALA A 190 5.21 11.13 -11.77
C ALA A 190 6.67 11.29 -12.18
N LEU A 191 6.92 11.77 -13.41
CA LEU A 191 8.27 11.91 -13.95
C LEU A 191 9.11 12.95 -13.19
N LYS A 192 8.49 14.03 -12.69
CA LYS A 192 9.17 15.00 -11.80
C LYS A 192 9.56 14.34 -10.48
N ARG A 193 8.63 13.64 -9.83
CA ARG A 193 8.87 12.97 -8.55
C ARG A 193 9.91 11.86 -8.67
N ILE A 194 9.83 10.99 -9.68
CA ILE A 194 10.83 9.93 -9.93
C ILE A 194 12.23 10.53 -10.09
N ARG A 195 12.35 11.66 -10.80
CA ARG A 195 13.64 12.37 -10.92
C ARG A 195 14.11 12.93 -9.58
N ALA A 196 13.20 13.47 -8.78
CA ALA A 196 13.52 13.99 -7.45
C ALA A 196 13.99 12.88 -6.50
N ILE A 197 13.29 11.74 -6.48
CA ILE A 197 13.68 10.52 -5.74
C ILE A 197 15.10 10.12 -6.15
N LYS A 198 15.34 9.90 -7.45
CA LYS A 198 16.69 9.54 -7.94
C LYS A 198 17.78 10.52 -7.47
N ASN A 199 17.50 11.81 -7.49
CA ASN A 199 18.48 12.84 -7.17
C ASN A 199 18.72 13.04 -5.67
N LYS A 200 17.76 12.69 -4.82
CA LYS A 200 17.72 13.11 -3.41
C LYS A 200 17.59 11.98 -2.40
N THR A 201 17.06 10.85 -2.81
CA THR A 201 16.83 9.69 -1.95
C THR A 201 17.55 8.44 -2.41
N VAL A 202 18.43 8.53 -3.42
CA VAL A 202 19.33 7.43 -3.82
C VAL A 202 20.75 7.80 -3.46
N SER A 203 21.44 6.92 -2.75
CA SER A 203 22.85 7.09 -2.45
C SER A 203 23.68 6.93 -3.73
N PRO A 204 24.41 7.96 -4.18
CA PRO A 204 25.30 7.82 -5.34
C PRO A 204 26.52 6.93 -5.07
N ALA A 205 26.75 6.54 -3.81
CA ALA A 205 27.86 5.66 -3.44
C ALA A 205 27.50 4.17 -3.54
N THR A 206 26.23 3.83 -3.31
CA THR A 206 25.78 2.43 -3.17
C THR A 206 24.62 2.05 -4.07
N ASP A 207 23.98 3.02 -4.73
CA ASP A 207 22.72 2.88 -5.47
C ASP A 207 21.53 2.41 -4.61
N LEU A 208 21.68 2.39 -3.28
CA LEU A 208 20.62 2.05 -2.33
C LEU A 208 19.78 3.27 -1.96
N MET A 209 18.52 3.03 -1.61
CA MET A 209 17.64 4.08 -1.08
C MET A 209 18.18 4.62 0.25
N LEU A 210 18.20 5.94 0.37
CA LEU A 210 18.35 6.70 1.61
C LEU A 210 16.98 6.79 2.30
N LEU A 211 16.94 7.16 3.58
CA LEU A 211 15.70 7.20 4.39
C LEU A 211 14.72 8.30 3.95
N GLY A 212 15.24 9.35 3.33
CA GLY A 212 14.51 10.54 2.89
C GLY A 212 15.50 11.59 2.39
N ASP A 213 15.01 12.69 1.84
CA ASP A 213 15.87 13.72 1.25
C ASP A 213 16.73 14.50 2.24
N TRP A 214 16.53 14.28 3.54
CA TRP A 214 17.32 14.79 4.66
C TRP A 214 18.53 13.91 5.02
N SER A 215 18.57 12.66 4.55
CA SER A 215 19.70 11.75 4.72
C SER A 215 20.87 12.21 3.86
N THR A 216 21.80 12.95 4.46
CA THR A 216 22.92 13.59 3.75
C THR A 216 24.26 13.32 4.45
N PRO A 217 25.41 13.49 3.76
CA PRO A 217 26.74 13.27 4.36
C PRO A 217 27.04 14.09 5.63
N ALA A 218 26.23 15.11 5.94
CA ALA A 218 26.32 15.86 7.19
C ALA A 218 26.01 15.01 8.44
N ASN A 219 25.24 13.93 8.28
CA ASN A 219 25.06 12.89 9.30
C ASN A 219 25.51 11.54 8.73
N PRO A 220 26.80 11.17 8.88
CA PRO A 220 27.35 9.96 8.28
C PRO A 220 26.65 8.67 8.69
N THR A 221 26.16 8.58 9.93
CA THR A 221 25.44 7.40 10.43
C THR A 221 24.13 7.22 9.67
N LEU A 222 23.28 8.25 9.60
CA LEU A 222 22.01 8.17 8.89
C LEU A 222 22.19 8.10 7.37
N TYR A 223 23.24 8.73 6.82
CA TYR A 223 23.58 8.63 5.41
C TYR A 223 24.05 7.23 4.98
N ALA A 224 24.64 6.47 5.90
CA ALA A 224 24.96 5.06 5.70
C ALA A 224 23.78 4.13 5.99
N THR A 225 22.63 4.64 6.45
CA THR A 225 21.47 3.82 6.81
C THR A 225 20.49 3.72 5.64
N THR A 226 20.00 2.51 5.39
CA THR A 226 18.91 2.23 4.44
C THR A 226 17.82 1.42 5.15
N ARG A 227 16.57 1.59 4.72
CA ARG A 227 15.42 0.89 5.28
C ARG A 227 14.96 -0.19 4.32
N THR A 228 14.86 -1.43 4.78
CA THR A 228 14.67 -2.58 3.88
C THR A 228 13.27 -2.65 3.26
N SER A 229 12.27 -2.03 3.90
CA SER A 229 10.91 -1.90 3.34
C SER A 229 10.83 -1.00 2.11
N ASP A 230 11.83 -0.15 1.89
CA ASP A 230 11.89 0.78 0.75
C ASP A 230 12.47 0.09 -0.49
N TRP A 231 12.89 -1.17 -0.34
CA TRP A 231 13.48 -1.96 -1.41
C TRP A 231 12.36 -2.55 -2.26
N MET A 232 11.86 -1.75 -3.19
CA MET A 232 10.68 -2.05 -4.02
C MET A 232 11.10 -2.39 -5.47
N PRO A 233 11.70 -3.57 -5.74
CA PRO A 233 12.31 -3.89 -7.04
C PRO A 233 11.36 -3.77 -8.23
N TYR A 234 10.07 -4.09 -8.05
CA TYR A 234 9.07 -3.92 -9.10
C TYR A 234 8.89 -2.44 -9.49
N TYR A 235 8.83 -1.52 -8.51
CA TYR A 235 8.71 -0.08 -8.79
C TYR A 235 9.94 0.44 -9.53
N PHE A 236 11.13 -0.03 -9.16
CA PHE A 236 12.36 0.36 -9.85
C PHE A 236 12.38 -0.11 -11.32
N ARG A 237 11.77 -1.26 -11.66
CA ARG A 237 11.59 -1.66 -13.06
C ARG A 237 10.68 -0.71 -13.81
N VAL A 238 9.53 -0.41 -13.22
CA VAL A 238 8.54 0.51 -13.78
C VAL A 238 9.18 1.88 -14.02
N PHE A 239 9.96 2.40 -13.05
CA PHE A 239 10.67 3.67 -13.20
C PHE A 239 11.73 3.63 -14.30
N ALA A 240 12.47 2.51 -14.45
CA ALA A 240 13.42 2.34 -15.55
C ALA A 240 12.71 2.41 -16.91
N GLU A 241 11.55 1.76 -17.03
CA GLU A 241 10.77 1.72 -18.27
C GLU A 241 10.16 3.08 -18.60
N VAL A 242 9.44 3.69 -17.67
CA VAL A 242 8.68 4.93 -17.95
C VAL A 242 9.59 6.15 -18.18
N THR A 243 10.79 6.16 -17.58
CA THR A 243 11.75 7.25 -17.74
C THR A 243 12.79 6.99 -18.83
N GLY A 244 13.01 5.72 -19.22
CA GLY A 244 14.13 5.30 -20.05
C GLY A 244 15.51 5.40 -19.37
N ASP A 245 15.54 5.68 -18.06
CA ASP A 245 16.76 5.87 -17.29
C ASP A 245 17.26 4.54 -16.71
N ARG A 246 18.30 3.98 -17.35
CA ARG A 246 18.88 2.69 -16.96
C ARG A 246 19.52 2.66 -15.58
N SER A 247 19.73 3.80 -14.90
CA SER A 247 20.22 3.76 -13.52
C SER A 247 19.23 3.05 -12.60
N TRP A 248 17.92 3.09 -12.88
CA TRP A 248 16.92 2.38 -12.11
C TRP A 248 17.09 0.85 -12.19
N THR A 249 17.64 0.35 -13.29
CA THR A 249 18.07 -1.05 -13.39
C THR A 249 19.22 -1.34 -12.43
N SER A 250 20.24 -0.49 -12.37
CA SER A 250 21.38 -0.63 -11.43
C SER A 250 20.96 -0.50 -9.97
N ILE A 251 20.06 0.44 -9.68
CA ILE A 251 19.42 0.61 -8.36
C ILE A 251 18.72 -0.68 -7.96
N ARG A 252 17.85 -1.23 -8.81
CA ARG A 252 17.18 -2.52 -8.56
C ARG A 252 18.19 -3.63 -8.26
N GLU A 253 19.23 -3.76 -9.08
CA GLU A 253 20.26 -4.79 -8.91
C GLU A 253 21.08 -4.61 -7.62
N ALA A 254 21.30 -3.37 -7.16
CA ALA A 254 21.92 -3.09 -5.87
C ALA A 254 21.05 -3.58 -4.71
N HIS A 255 19.74 -3.32 -4.75
CA HIS A 255 18.80 -3.81 -3.74
C HIS A 255 18.68 -5.33 -3.75
N GLN A 256 18.65 -5.97 -4.92
CA GLN A 256 18.59 -7.43 -5.00
C GLN A 256 19.87 -8.09 -4.44
N ARG A 257 21.04 -7.50 -4.66
CA ARG A 257 22.29 -7.93 -4.01
C ARG A 257 22.24 -7.73 -2.51
N ALA A 258 21.79 -6.57 -2.04
CA ALA A 258 21.66 -6.29 -0.61
C ALA A 258 20.70 -7.25 0.12
N VAL A 259 19.59 -7.62 -0.52
CA VAL A 259 18.68 -8.66 -0.01
C VAL A 259 19.39 -10.00 0.10
N ALA A 260 20.11 -10.43 -0.95
CA ALA A 260 20.83 -11.69 -0.95
C ALA A 260 21.95 -11.70 0.12
N ASP A 261 22.67 -10.59 0.28
CA ASP A 261 23.74 -10.44 1.27
C ASP A 261 23.19 -10.51 2.71
N LEU A 262 22.07 -9.84 3.00
CA LEU A 262 21.46 -9.84 4.34
C LEU A 262 20.71 -11.14 4.67
N GLN A 263 20.09 -11.80 3.70
CA GLN A 263 19.51 -13.12 3.93
C GLN A 263 20.59 -14.19 4.10
N GLY A 264 21.73 -14.02 3.43
CA GLY A 264 22.94 -14.84 3.62
C GLY A 264 22.66 -16.35 3.61
N ASP A 265 23.34 -17.05 4.53
CA ASP A 265 23.10 -18.47 4.82
C ASP A 265 22.10 -18.68 5.98
N ASP A 266 21.45 -17.62 6.48
CA ASP A 266 20.52 -17.71 7.59
C ASP A 266 19.19 -18.32 7.14
N ASP A 267 18.76 -19.38 7.83
CA ASP A 267 17.56 -20.15 7.48
C ASP A 267 16.24 -19.36 7.61
N THR A 268 16.27 -18.11 8.08
CA THR A 268 15.05 -17.30 8.32
C THR A 268 14.62 -16.45 7.14
N GLY A 269 15.57 -15.94 6.34
CA GLY A 269 15.31 -14.96 5.30
C GLY A 269 14.75 -13.62 5.79
N LEU A 270 14.76 -13.36 7.09
CA LEU A 270 14.29 -12.10 7.67
C LEU A 270 15.24 -10.96 7.34
N LEU A 271 14.69 -9.80 7.01
CA LEU A 271 15.45 -8.56 6.83
C LEU A 271 15.27 -7.64 8.04
N PRO A 272 16.28 -6.85 8.43
CA PRO A 272 16.14 -5.88 9.51
C PRO A 272 15.30 -4.69 9.07
N ASP A 273 14.70 -3.94 10.00
CA ASP A 273 14.08 -2.64 9.70
C ASP A 273 15.08 -1.72 8.99
N PHE A 274 16.29 -1.62 9.53
CA PHE A 274 17.38 -0.80 9.01
C PHE A 274 18.71 -1.57 8.92
N ALA A 275 19.49 -1.25 7.89
CA ALA A 275 20.85 -1.74 7.71
C ALA A 275 21.82 -0.58 7.43
N HIS A 276 23.06 -0.75 7.85
CA HIS A 276 24.17 0.13 7.50
C HIS A 276 24.96 -0.40 6.30
N THR A 277 25.29 0.49 5.38
CA THR A 277 26.31 0.24 4.37
C THR A 277 27.69 0.41 4.99
N THR A 278 28.47 -0.67 5.08
CA THR A 278 29.84 -0.68 5.60
C THR A 278 30.85 -0.84 4.45
N GLY A 279 32.15 -0.81 4.77
CA GLY A 279 33.18 -1.10 3.77
C GLY A 279 33.16 -2.56 3.29
N ASP A 280 32.53 -3.45 4.08
CA ASP A 280 32.52 -4.90 3.87
C ASP A 280 31.16 -5.42 3.36
N GLY A 281 30.14 -4.55 3.20
CA GLY A 281 28.83 -4.93 2.69
C GLY A 281 27.68 -4.18 3.38
N LEU A 282 26.59 -4.89 3.68
CA LEU A 282 25.53 -4.41 4.55
C LEU A 282 25.51 -5.19 5.86
N GLU A 283 25.23 -4.49 6.95
CA GLU A 283 25.06 -5.08 8.27
C GLU A 283 23.78 -4.52 8.91
N PRO A 284 22.96 -5.35 9.59
CA PRO A 284 21.87 -4.85 10.42
C PRO A 284 22.37 -3.81 11.42
N VAL A 285 21.60 -2.75 11.65
CA VAL A 285 21.98 -1.75 12.66
C VAL A 285 21.91 -2.34 14.07
N THR A 286 22.59 -1.74 15.05
CA THR A 286 22.53 -2.19 16.45
C THR A 286 21.84 -1.15 17.32
N GLY A 287 20.82 -1.58 18.07
CA GLY A 287 20.04 -0.70 18.94
C GLY A 287 19.25 0.33 18.14
N LYS A 288 19.01 1.50 18.74
CA LYS A 288 18.25 2.58 18.10
C LYS A 288 19.14 3.46 17.23
N VAL A 289 18.96 3.38 15.91
CA VAL A 289 19.55 4.31 14.95
C VAL A 289 18.58 5.44 14.60
N LEU A 290 17.28 5.16 14.56
CA LEU A 290 16.24 6.09 14.17
C LEU A 290 14.99 5.96 15.04
N GLU A 291 14.39 4.77 15.13
CA GLU A 291 13.01 4.63 15.59
C GLU A 291 12.92 3.96 16.97
N THR A 292 13.47 2.76 17.11
CA THR A 292 13.27 1.88 18.26
C THR A 292 14.55 1.12 18.64
N ALA A 293 14.56 0.40 19.75
CA ALA A 293 15.69 -0.48 20.09
C ALA A 293 15.83 -1.68 19.13
N ASN A 294 14.83 -1.93 18.30
CA ASN A 294 14.69 -3.06 17.39
C ASN A 294 14.95 -2.67 15.92
N ASP A 295 15.61 -1.54 15.67
CA ASP A 295 15.89 -1.09 14.30
C ASP A 295 16.74 -2.10 13.50
N GLY A 296 17.48 -2.97 14.17
CA GLY A 296 18.26 -4.06 13.57
C GLY A 296 17.53 -5.40 13.44
N ASP A 297 16.28 -5.48 13.87
CA ASP A 297 15.47 -6.70 13.90
C ASP A 297 14.37 -6.63 12.81
N TYR A 298 13.68 -7.75 12.55
CA TYR A 298 12.49 -7.77 11.71
C TYR A 298 11.30 -7.23 12.49
N SER A 299 10.94 -5.97 12.27
CA SER A 299 9.92 -5.24 13.03
C SER A 299 8.96 -4.49 12.08
N PHE A 300 8.34 -3.41 12.54
CA PHE A 300 7.25 -2.73 11.85
C PHE A 300 7.65 -2.15 10.49
N ASN A 301 8.93 -1.86 10.23
CA ASN A 301 9.33 -1.53 8.87
C ASN A 301 9.44 -2.80 8.02
N ALA A 302 10.28 -3.74 8.43
CA ALA A 302 10.62 -4.93 7.67
C ALA A 302 9.45 -5.90 7.47
N CYS A 303 8.37 -5.79 8.24
CA CYS A 303 7.15 -6.56 8.03
C CYS A 303 6.60 -6.44 6.59
N ARG A 304 6.86 -5.33 5.91
CA ARG A 304 6.46 -5.07 4.52
C ARG A 304 7.31 -5.81 3.47
N THR A 305 8.50 -6.29 3.84
CA THR A 305 9.45 -6.89 2.88
C THR A 305 8.93 -8.14 2.15
N PRO A 306 8.19 -9.09 2.76
CA PRO A 306 7.63 -10.22 2.02
C PRO A 306 6.65 -9.77 0.92
N TRP A 307 5.89 -8.70 1.17
CA TRP A 307 5.01 -8.09 0.18
C TRP A 307 5.82 -7.42 -0.95
N ARG A 308 6.80 -6.56 -0.62
CA ARG A 308 7.56 -5.82 -1.64
C ARG A 308 8.41 -6.74 -2.53
N LEU A 309 9.06 -7.74 -1.95
CA LEU A 309 9.84 -8.74 -2.68
C LEU A 309 8.93 -9.73 -3.42
N GLY A 310 7.88 -10.20 -2.77
CA GLY A 310 6.87 -11.09 -3.36
C GLY A 310 6.19 -10.47 -4.58
N THR A 311 5.93 -9.16 -4.56
CA THR A 311 5.35 -8.44 -5.70
C THR A 311 6.24 -8.57 -6.94
N ASP A 312 7.54 -8.28 -6.86
CA ASP A 312 8.44 -8.45 -8.02
C ASP A 312 8.53 -9.93 -8.46
N ALA A 313 8.54 -10.85 -7.51
CA ALA A 313 8.58 -12.29 -7.79
C ALA A 313 7.37 -12.75 -8.62
N ILE A 314 6.15 -12.42 -8.21
CA ILE A 314 4.92 -12.92 -8.86
C ILE A 314 4.53 -12.14 -10.12
N LEU A 315 5.05 -10.92 -10.29
CA LEU A 315 4.79 -10.10 -11.48
C LEU A 315 5.82 -10.34 -12.59
N THR A 316 7.07 -10.71 -12.25
CA THR A 316 8.16 -10.77 -13.23
C THR A 316 8.86 -12.12 -13.32
N GLY A 317 8.72 -12.98 -12.30
CA GLY A 317 9.44 -14.25 -12.24
C GLY A 317 10.95 -14.11 -12.05
N ASP A 318 11.44 -12.94 -11.63
CA ASP A 318 12.86 -12.70 -11.36
C ASP A 318 13.39 -13.70 -10.32
N ALA A 319 14.43 -14.44 -10.69
CA ALA A 319 14.92 -15.55 -9.88
C ALA A 319 15.44 -15.10 -8.51
N GLY A 320 16.03 -13.90 -8.40
CA GLY A 320 16.50 -13.35 -7.13
C GLY A 320 15.34 -12.97 -6.22
N SER A 321 14.35 -12.26 -6.76
CA SER A 321 13.13 -11.90 -6.00
C SER A 321 12.32 -13.13 -5.59
N VAL A 322 12.21 -14.13 -6.47
CA VAL A 322 11.56 -15.42 -6.17
C VAL A 322 12.29 -16.16 -5.05
N ALA A 323 13.62 -16.23 -5.10
CA ALA A 323 14.40 -16.86 -4.04
C ALA A 323 14.18 -16.14 -2.70
N ALA A 324 14.32 -14.81 -2.69
CA ALA A 324 14.18 -14.02 -1.47
C ALA A 324 12.79 -14.12 -0.83
N ALA A 325 11.73 -14.03 -1.63
CA ALA A 325 10.35 -14.19 -1.16
C ALA A 325 10.09 -15.59 -0.60
N ARG A 326 10.63 -16.64 -1.26
CA ARG A 326 10.47 -18.02 -0.80
C ARG A 326 11.20 -18.30 0.52
N THR A 327 12.39 -17.76 0.72
CA THR A 327 13.18 -18.00 1.94
C THR A 327 12.40 -17.55 3.18
N VAL A 328 11.93 -16.30 3.19
CA VAL A 328 11.17 -15.75 4.33
C VAL A 328 9.83 -16.47 4.54
N ASP A 329 9.11 -16.78 3.46
CA ASP A 329 7.84 -17.50 3.55
C ASP A 329 8.01 -18.91 4.13
N ALA A 330 8.98 -19.67 3.61
CA ALA A 330 9.24 -21.03 4.02
C ALA A 330 9.61 -21.11 5.51
N TRP A 331 10.36 -20.13 6.02
CA TRP A 331 10.67 -20.04 7.44
C TRP A 331 9.42 -19.80 8.28
N PHE A 332 8.60 -18.78 7.96
CA PHE A 332 7.37 -18.51 8.71
C PHE A 332 6.40 -19.68 8.67
N ARG A 333 6.22 -20.32 7.52
CA ARG A 333 5.40 -21.51 7.37
C ARG A 333 5.91 -22.65 8.27
N THR A 334 7.22 -22.84 8.35
CA THR A 334 7.82 -23.90 9.17
C THR A 334 7.74 -23.58 10.67
N SER A 335 8.16 -22.38 11.07
CA SER A 335 8.25 -21.96 12.47
C SER A 335 6.88 -21.84 13.15
N THR A 336 5.83 -21.58 12.39
CA THR A 336 4.44 -21.52 12.88
C THR A 336 3.70 -22.86 12.79
N GLY A 337 4.30 -23.89 12.17
CA GLY A 337 3.58 -25.12 11.81
C GLY A 337 2.45 -24.86 10.80
N GLY A 338 2.61 -23.81 9.98
CA GLY A 338 1.68 -23.38 8.96
C GLY A 338 0.44 -22.65 9.49
N ASP A 339 0.43 -22.16 10.73
CA ASP A 339 -0.71 -21.45 11.33
C ASP A 339 -0.47 -19.92 11.30
N PRO A 340 -1.21 -19.16 10.46
CA PRO A 340 -1.03 -17.71 10.39
C PRO A 340 -1.27 -16.99 11.71
N GLY A 341 -2.14 -17.53 12.57
CA GLY A 341 -2.42 -16.96 13.90
C GLY A 341 -1.24 -17.07 14.87
N LYS A 342 -0.22 -17.86 14.52
CA LYS A 342 1.02 -17.95 15.28
C LYS A 342 2.09 -17.01 14.78
N VAL A 343 1.91 -16.21 13.73
CA VAL A 343 2.90 -15.18 13.36
C VAL A 343 2.83 -14.04 14.39
N GLY A 344 3.91 -13.79 15.15
CA GLY A 344 4.02 -12.62 16.04
C GLY A 344 4.46 -11.32 15.34
N SER A 345 4.40 -10.20 16.05
CA SER A 345 4.73 -8.85 15.56
C SER A 345 6.16 -8.37 15.90
N GLY A 346 7.15 -9.22 15.63
CA GLY A 346 8.57 -8.85 15.78
C GLY A 346 9.49 -10.04 16.03
N TYR A 347 10.64 -10.07 15.36
CA TYR A 347 11.63 -11.14 15.45
C TYR A 347 13.05 -10.61 15.32
N ARG A 348 13.96 -11.14 16.13
CA ARG A 348 15.39 -11.11 15.81
C ARG A 348 15.63 -11.84 14.51
N LEU A 349 16.70 -11.49 13.81
CA LEU A 349 17.03 -12.11 12.52
C LEU A 349 17.33 -13.62 12.64
N ASP A 350 17.74 -14.09 13.81
CA ASP A 350 17.90 -15.52 14.14
C ASP A 350 16.57 -16.27 14.33
N GLY A 351 15.43 -15.58 14.21
CA GLY A 351 14.09 -16.12 14.35
C GLY A 351 13.54 -16.12 15.77
N THR A 352 14.31 -15.62 16.75
CA THR A 352 13.82 -15.44 18.12
C THR A 352 12.69 -14.41 18.12
N ARG A 353 11.49 -14.86 18.50
CA ARG A 353 10.32 -13.99 18.60
C ARG A 353 10.48 -12.98 19.73
N GLU A 354 10.22 -11.71 19.43
CA GLU A 354 10.26 -10.63 20.41
C GLU A 354 8.86 -10.27 20.90
N ASN A 355 7.87 -10.22 20.00
CA ASN A 355 6.48 -9.94 20.34
C ASN A 355 5.56 -11.11 19.94
N ALA A 356 4.70 -11.54 20.87
CA ALA A 356 3.82 -12.68 20.67
C ALA A 356 2.48 -12.35 20.00
N GLY A 357 2.02 -11.10 20.08
CA GLY A 357 0.74 -10.67 19.53
C GLY A 357 0.74 -10.77 17.99
N PRO A 358 -0.25 -11.42 17.36
CA PRO A 358 -0.37 -11.40 15.91
C PRO A 358 -0.91 -10.05 15.45
N GLU A 359 -0.28 -9.45 14.45
CA GLU A 359 -0.72 -8.21 13.81
C GLU A 359 -0.75 -8.40 12.30
N ASN A 360 -1.79 -7.87 11.64
CA ASN A 360 -2.01 -8.04 10.21
C ASN A 360 -0.88 -7.49 9.35
N ALA A 361 -0.19 -6.44 9.81
CA ALA A 361 1.05 -5.96 9.20
C ALA A 361 2.12 -7.06 9.01
N PHE A 362 2.15 -8.10 9.87
CA PHE A 362 3.18 -9.15 9.83
C PHE A 362 2.76 -10.40 9.08
N TRP A 363 1.51 -10.85 9.24
CA TRP A 363 1.06 -12.08 8.59
C TRP A 363 0.48 -11.83 7.19
N ALA A 364 -0.11 -10.67 6.90
CA ALA A 364 -0.71 -10.42 5.59
C ALA A 364 0.33 -10.43 4.46
N PRO A 365 1.49 -9.75 4.56
CA PRO A 365 2.52 -9.74 3.51
C PRO A 365 2.98 -11.13 3.06
N LEU A 366 2.92 -12.13 3.94
CA LEU A 366 3.29 -13.51 3.64
C LEU A 366 2.38 -14.16 2.59
N ALA A 367 1.15 -13.68 2.40
CA ALA A 367 0.27 -14.20 1.34
C ALA A 367 0.84 -13.93 -0.05
N VAL A 368 1.52 -12.80 -0.26
CA VAL A 368 2.15 -12.47 -1.54
C VAL A 368 3.39 -13.31 -1.77
N SER A 369 4.24 -13.51 -0.74
CA SER A 369 5.41 -14.38 -0.86
C SER A 369 5.03 -15.84 -1.08
N ALA A 370 3.97 -16.32 -0.43
CA ALA A 370 3.46 -17.69 -0.58
C ALA A 370 3.07 -18.00 -2.03
N MET A 371 2.52 -17.02 -2.76
CA MET A 371 2.16 -17.16 -4.18
C MET A 371 3.36 -17.49 -5.08
N ALA A 372 4.59 -17.30 -4.62
CA ALA A 372 5.81 -17.68 -5.32
C ALA A 372 6.27 -19.12 -5.04
N ASP A 373 5.75 -19.85 -4.04
CA ASP A 373 6.17 -21.23 -3.69
C ASP A 373 5.10 -22.27 -4.08
N PRO A 374 5.36 -23.20 -5.02
CA PRO A 374 4.39 -24.23 -5.38
C PRO A 374 4.03 -25.19 -4.21
N GLY A 375 4.88 -25.28 -3.18
CA GLY A 375 4.61 -26.07 -1.97
C GLY A 375 3.71 -25.38 -0.94
N ALA A 376 3.34 -24.12 -1.15
CA ALA A 376 2.67 -23.29 -0.14
C ALA A 376 1.14 -23.25 -0.23
N GLN A 377 0.49 -24.04 -1.08
CA GLN A 377 -0.96 -23.92 -1.31
C GLN A 377 -1.81 -23.93 -0.03
N GLN A 378 -1.59 -24.90 0.86
CA GLN A 378 -2.36 -24.99 2.10
C GLN A 378 -2.06 -23.83 3.08
N TRP A 379 -0.85 -23.29 3.01
CA TRP A 379 -0.44 -22.11 3.79
C TRP A 379 -1.12 -20.84 3.26
N LEU A 380 -1.08 -20.64 1.93
CA LEU A 380 -1.75 -19.55 1.24
C LEU A 380 -3.27 -19.56 1.49
N ASP A 381 -3.91 -20.72 1.45
CA ASP A 381 -5.36 -20.83 1.70
C ASP A 381 -5.73 -20.42 3.14
N ARG A 382 -4.87 -20.73 4.13
CA ARG A 382 -5.07 -20.31 5.52
C ARG A 382 -4.78 -18.82 5.71
N LEU A 383 -3.76 -18.28 5.06
CA LEU A 383 -3.50 -16.85 5.02
C LEU A 383 -4.68 -16.10 4.41
N TRP A 384 -5.20 -16.57 3.28
CA TRP A 384 -6.39 -16.00 2.64
C TRP A 384 -7.62 -16.03 3.56
N THR A 385 -7.89 -17.17 4.21
CA THR A 385 -8.99 -17.26 5.18
C THR A 385 -8.85 -16.21 6.27
N LYS A 386 -7.64 -16.02 6.80
CA LYS A 386 -7.37 -15.00 7.81
C LYS A 386 -7.49 -13.56 7.28
N LEU A 387 -7.07 -13.30 6.03
CA LEU A 387 -7.29 -12.00 5.36
C LEU A 387 -8.78 -11.70 5.24
N ALA A 388 -9.56 -12.66 4.73
CA ALA A 388 -10.99 -12.49 4.49
C ALA A 388 -11.82 -12.36 5.78
N ASP A 389 -11.39 -12.99 6.87
CA ASP A 389 -12.07 -12.95 8.18
C ASP A 389 -11.66 -11.74 9.04
N ASN A 390 -10.65 -10.96 8.64
CA ASN A 390 -10.15 -9.82 9.43
C ASN A 390 -10.91 -8.53 9.09
N ASP A 391 -11.43 -7.86 10.11
CA ASP A 391 -12.13 -6.57 9.98
C ASP A 391 -11.14 -5.39 10.04
N VAL A 392 -11.55 -4.25 9.48
CA VAL A 392 -10.86 -2.96 9.67
C VAL A 392 -11.10 -2.46 11.10
N GLU A 393 -10.04 -2.03 11.77
CA GLU A 393 -10.07 -1.53 13.15
C GLU A 393 -9.56 -0.09 13.21
N SER A 394 -10.40 0.87 13.63
CA SER A 394 -10.11 2.32 13.66
C SER A 394 -8.73 2.75 14.19
N GLY A 395 -8.10 1.96 15.07
CA GLY A 395 -6.76 2.24 15.63
C GLY A 395 -5.60 1.53 14.93
N ASN A 396 -5.83 0.86 13.78
CA ASN A 396 -4.88 -0.05 13.14
C ASN A 396 -4.66 0.30 11.65
N TYR A 397 -4.53 1.59 11.33
CA TYR A 397 -4.32 2.04 9.95
C TYR A 397 -3.18 1.29 9.27
N PHE A 398 -2.05 1.10 9.95
CA PHE A 398 -0.86 0.53 9.34
C PHE A 398 -1.10 -0.90 8.87
N GLY A 399 -1.62 -1.74 9.77
CA GLY A 399 -1.91 -3.13 9.48
C GLY A 399 -3.01 -3.32 8.45
N ASP A 400 -4.10 -2.56 8.57
CA ASP A 400 -5.24 -2.65 7.66
C ASP A 400 -4.88 -2.20 6.25
N THR A 401 -4.09 -1.13 6.13
CA THR A 401 -3.67 -0.60 4.83
C THR A 401 -2.71 -1.54 4.11
N ILE A 402 -1.77 -2.16 4.84
CA ILE A 402 -0.90 -3.22 4.29
C ILE A 402 -1.72 -4.42 3.84
N GLN A 403 -2.67 -4.87 4.67
CA GLN A 403 -3.55 -5.98 4.33
C GLN A 403 -4.34 -5.71 3.04
N LEU A 404 -4.91 -4.51 2.89
CA LEU A 404 -5.66 -4.16 1.67
C LEU A 404 -4.77 -4.22 0.42
N GLN A 405 -3.56 -3.64 0.48
CA GLN A 405 -2.58 -3.73 -0.62
C GLN A 405 -2.28 -5.19 -0.98
N VAL A 406 -2.04 -6.04 0.01
CA VAL A 406 -1.83 -7.48 -0.17
C VAL A 406 -3.03 -8.15 -0.83
N MET A 407 -4.25 -7.86 -0.38
CA MET A 407 -5.46 -8.46 -0.92
C MET A 407 -5.64 -8.14 -2.41
N THR A 408 -5.25 -6.96 -2.89
CA THR A 408 -5.30 -6.65 -4.34
C THR A 408 -4.44 -7.61 -5.18
N LEU A 409 -3.24 -7.97 -4.69
CA LEU A 409 -2.33 -8.92 -5.36
C LEU A 409 -2.88 -10.34 -5.28
N VAL A 410 -3.31 -10.76 -4.09
CA VAL A 410 -3.76 -12.13 -3.80
C VAL A 410 -5.08 -12.46 -4.52
N ALA A 411 -6.00 -11.50 -4.61
CA ALA A 411 -7.23 -11.61 -5.38
C ALA A 411 -7.00 -11.51 -6.91
N GLY A 412 -5.78 -11.19 -7.35
CA GLY A 412 -5.45 -11.02 -8.77
C GLY A 412 -6.05 -9.75 -9.39
N ARG A 413 -6.32 -8.73 -8.56
CA ARG A 413 -6.87 -7.42 -8.94
C ARG A 413 -5.83 -6.31 -9.06
N TYR A 414 -4.56 -6.64 -8.81
CA TYR A 414 -3.44 -5.72 -9.04
C TYR A 414 -3.28 -5.36 -10.52
N LEU A 415 -3.13 -4.07 -10.81
CA LEU A 415 -2.84 -3.53 -12.14
C LEU A 415 -1.32 -3.35 -12.31
N PRO A 416 -0.61 -4.25 -13.02
CA PRO A 416 0.80 -4.04 -13.30
C PRO A 416 0.97 -2.89 -14.30
N LEU A 417 2.08 -2.17 -14.22
CA LEU A 417 2.49 -1.15 -15.19
C LEU A 417 3.40 -1.74 -16.25
#